data_AF-A0A7Y3KB53-F1
#
_entry.id   AF-A0A7Y3KB53-F1
#
_cell.length_a   1.000
_cell.length_b   1.000
_cell.length_c   1.000
_cell.angle_alpha   90.00
_cell.angle_beta   90.00
_cell.angle_gamma   90.00
#
_symmetry.space_group_name_H-M   'P 1'
#
loop_
_entity.id
_entity.type
_entity.pdbx_description
1 polymer ?
#
loop_
_entity_poly.entity_id
_entity_poly.type
_entity_poly.pdbx_seq_one_letter_code
_entity_poly.pdbx_strand_id
1 'polypeptide(L)' 'MTQQELRKQWETRVRDFRASGQSAVSWCADHQLKTHQLVYWIKQCDN' A
#
# COMPACT_ATOMS: atom_id res chain seq x y z
N MET A 1 8.98 6.94 14.15
CA MET A 1 8.61 5.82 13.26
C MET A 1 9.87 5.05 12.90
N THR A 2 10.04 3.86 13.46
CA THR A 2 11.11 2.93 13.03
C THR A 2 10.71 2.26 11.72
N GLN A 3 11.68 1.75 10.95
CA GLN A 3 11.41 1.10 9.65
C GLN A 3 10.39 -0.05 9.75
N GLN A 4 10.38 -0.76 10.87
CA GLN A 4 9.43 -1.85 11.15
C GLN A 4 7.98 -1.36 11.25
N GLU A 5 7.76 -0.18 11.82
CA GLU A 5 6.43 0.37 12.03
C GLU A 5 5.83 0.94 10.73
N LEU A 6 6.69 1.45 9.86
CA LEU A 6 6.30 1.79 8.49
C LEU A 6 5.91 0.55 7.71
N ARG A 7 6.67 -0.55 7.82
CA ARG A 7 6.37 -1.81 7.12
C ARG A 7 5.03 -2.40 7.54
N LYS A 8 4.69 -2.38 8.83
CA LYS A 8 3.35 -2.79 9.33
C LYS A 8 2.21 -1.97 8.75
N GLN A 9 2.40 -0.65 8.62
CA GLN A 9 1.41 0.24 8.00
C GLN A 9 1.25 -0.05 6.51
N TRP A 10 2.36 -0.30 5.82
CA TRP A 10 2.35 -0.69 4.40
C TRP A 10 1.64 -2.02 4.20
N GLU A 11 1.95 -3.04 5.00
CA GLU A 11 1.26 -4.33 4.94
C GLU A 11 -0.25 -4.19 5.18
N THR A 12 -0.65 -3.39 6.16
CA THR A 12 -2.07 -3.14 6.44
C THR A 12 -2.75 -2.51 5.24
N ARG A 13 -2.12 -1.50 4.63
CA ARG A 13 -2.65 -0.81 3.44
C ARG A 13 -2.65 -1.69 2.19
N VAL A 14 -1.62 -2.50 1.98
CA VAL A 14 -1.55 -3.44 0.86
C VAL A 14 -2.60 -4.54 1.01
N ARG A 15 -2.87 -4.99 2.23
CA ARG A 15 -3.93 -5.97 2.52
C ARG A 15 -5.31 -5.39 2.27
N ASP A 16 -5.54 -4.15 2.70
CA ASP A 16 -6.76 -3.39 2.43
C ASP A 16 -6.97 -3.19 0.91
N PHE A 17 -5.93 -2.78 0.20
CA PHE A 17 -5.92 -2.68 -1.26
C PHE A 17 -6.27 -4.02 -1.95
N ARG A 18 -5.61 -5.12 -1.54
CA ARG A 18 -5.88 -6.47 -2.08
C ARG A 18 -7.30 -6.93 -1.77
N ALA A 19 -7.83 -6.62 -0.59
CA ALA A 19 -9.21 -6.94 -0.19
C ALA A 19 -10.23 -6.09 -0.97
N SER A 20 -9.89 -4.84 -1.28
CA SER A 20 -10.76 -3.94 -2.04
C SER A 20 -10.89 -4.36 -3.51
N GLY A 21 -9.96 -5.15 -4.06
CA GLY A 21 -10.00 -5.65 -5.45
C GLY A 21 -9.92 -4.55 -6.51
N GLN A 22 -9.61 -3.31 -6.10
CA GLN A 22 -9.54 -2.15 -6.96
C GLN A 22 -8.18 -2.07 -7.68
N SER A 23 -8.12 -1.28 -8.74
CA SER A 23 -6.84 -0.93 -9.37
C SER A 23 -6.06 0.06 -8.49
N ALA A 24 -4.73 -0.02 -8.53
CA ALA A 24 -3.84 0.82 -7.74
C ALA A 24 -4.13 2.32 -7.88
N VAL A 25 -4.55 2.77 -9.07
CA VAL A 25 -4.92 4.16 -9.36
C VAL A 25 -6.20 4.57 -8.64
N SER A 26 -7.25 3.75 -8.70
CA SER A 26 -8.54 4.04 -8.05
C SER A 26 -8.41 4.07 -6.52
N TRP A 27 -7.70 3.09 -5.95
CA TRP A 27 -7.45 3.04 -4.52
C TRP A 27 -6.54 4.21 -4.07
N CYS A 28 -5.51 4.55 -4.84
CA CYS A 28 -4.70 5.74 -4.55
C CYS A 28 -5.49 7.05 -4.65
N ALA A 29 -6.45 7.16 -5.57
CA ALA A 29 -7.30 8.33 -5.69
C ALA A 29 -8.23 8.50 -4.48
N ASP A 30 -8.83 7.42 -4.01
CA ASP A 30 -9.73 7.42 -2.84
C ASP A 30 -8.98 7.73 -1.54
N HIS A 31 -7.79 7.13 -1.37
CA HIS A 31 -6.96 7.30 -0.18
C HIS A 31 -6.01 8.51 -0.25
N GLN A 32 -6.07 9.32 -1.31
CA GLN A 32 -5.16 10.45 -1.60
C GLN A 32 -3.66 10.08 -1.52
N LEU A 33 -3.33 8.89 -2.02
CA LEU A 33 -1.98 8.36 -2.06
C LEU A 33 -1.39 8.45 -3.46
N LYS A 34 -0.06 8.35 -3.56
CA LYS A 34 0.62 8.28 -4.84
C LYS A 34 0.73 6.82 -5.27
N THR A 35 0.33 6.52 -6.51
CA THR A 35 0.39 5.17 -7.08
C THR A 35 1.77 4.53 -6.96
N HIS A 36 2.84 5.31 -7.16
CA HIS A 36 4.21 4.80 -7.02
C HIS A 36 4.56 4.37 -5.58
N GLN A 37 3.97 5.00 -4.56
CA GLN A 37 4.19 4.59 -3.18
C GLN A 37 3.51 3.25 -2.90
N LEU A 38 2.29 3.05 -3.40
CA LEU A 38 1.59 1.78 -3.26
C LEU A 38 2.35 0.64 -3.95
N VAL A 39 2.83 0.86 -5.18
CA VAL A 39 3.65 -0.13 -5.90
C VAL A 39 4.93 -0.46 -5.13
N TYR A 40 5.58 0.55 -4.54
CA TYR A 40 6.76 0.35 -3.70
C TYR A 40 6.43 -0.49 -2.45
N TRP A 41 5.32 -0.23 -1.77
CA TRP A 41 4.86 -1.01 -0.62
C TRP A 41 4.55 -2.45 -0.98
N ILE A 42 3.85 -2.68 -2.09
CA ILE A 42 3.56 -4.03 -2.59
C ILE A 42 4.88 -4.79 -2.79
N LYS A 43 5.85 -4.18 -3.47
CA LYS A 43 7.16 -4.79 -3.72
C LYS A 43 7.97 -5.05 -2.44
N GLN A 44 7.83 -4.20 -1.43
CA GLN A 44 8.49 -4.37 -0.12
C GLN A 44 7.81 -5.38 0.81
N CYS A 45 6.53 -5.70 0.56
CA CYS A 45 5.80 -6.73 1.29
C CYS A 45 5.88 -8.10 0.61
N ASP A 46 6.13 -8.13 -0.71
CA ASP A 46 6.28 -9.36 -1.51
C ASP A 46 7.70 -9.96 -1.42
N ASN A 47 8.71 -9.14 -1.09
CA ASN A 47 10.12 -9.52 -0.89
C ASN A 47 10.52 -9.47 0.58
#